data_AF-A0A1I3PYN7-F1
#
_entry.id   AF-A0A1I3PYN7-F1
#
_cell.length_a   1.000
_cell.length_b   1.000
_cell.length_c   1.000
_cell.angle_alpha   90.00
_cell.angle_beta   90.00
_cell.angle_gamma   90.00
#
_symmetry.space_group_name_H-M   'P 1'
#
loop_
_entity.id
_entity.type
_entity.pdbx_description
1 polymer ?
#
loop_
_entity_poly.entity_id
_entity_poly.type
_entity_poly.pdbx_seq_one_letter_code
_entity_poly.pdbx_strand_id
1 'polypeptide(L)'
;MELHESLAELVGHVGPQVLDDADGLRAALDDYLDEGAASTGDINLLVDTVRLGAYAWMMSTIASGGEGAKAVEAAGVILARDRGSRDLDTARWACAVLGFAVGEVGDADVRRYRTRTMEVPLGQAPEDPRPSPPSVPAVDPHVATAPAQPALAPVTEAAAPAVIGPGQPSPLTGRRRRRRTPVLAVLVVLAVVGGGLAAWRVLEGDDDPDRSPVAVDREPSPTGDPTPDPTREPEPLPFDVGAAFVNQPCSGEVIVMLATAGVADNYAAKLGNAVEGVPDAKVLRASDSCAAFQRTHPESGQPIYNAYVGPYATVPEACQAIEGLDSGTAWVRELANPSQERELCFCESSVDALPTIGPDSDLTSRQVRRLVGQVQWGLYLFGLIPKEGVFQSYGRVTPDLVAALQDFQSQVLVEPDGVIAQETWERLLDEFCETEVYDVER
;
A
#
# COMPACT_ATOMS: atom_id res chain seq x y z
N MET A 1 -5.61 -5.06 -28.50
CA MET A 1 -6.80 -4.34 -28.04
C MET A 1 -6.32 -3.37 -26.99
N GLU A 2 -6.80 -2.13 -27.00
CA GLU A 2 -6.43 -1.17 -25.96
C GLU A 2 -7.17 -1.50 -24.66
N LEU A 3 -6.59 -1.21 -23.49
CA LEU A 3 -7.17 -1.56 -22.18
C LEU A 3 -8.61 -1.07 -21.99
N HIS A 4 -8.95 0.13 -22.47
CA HIS A 4 -10.30 0.68 -22.36
C HIS A 4 -11.33 -0.04 -23.24
N GLU A 5 -10.90 -0.61 -24.37
CA GLU A 5 -11.75 -1.45 -25.23
C GLU A 5 -12.03 -2.79 -24.54
N SER A 6 -10.99 -3.42 -23.97
CA SER A 6 -11.13 -4.65 -23.19
C SER A 6 -12.02 -4.46 -21.96
N LEU A 7 -11.90 -3.34 -21.26
CA LEU A 7 -12.77 -3.01 -20.14
C LEU A 7 -14.23 -2.78 -20.57
N ALA A 8 -14.46 -2.11 -21.70
CA ALA A 8 -15.81 -1.95 -22.23
C ALA A 8 -16.45 -3.29 -22.59
N GLU A 9 -15.66 -4.23 -23.13
CA GLU A 9 -16.13 -5.59 -23.42
C GLU A 9 -16.45 -6.37 -22.14
N LEU A 10 -15.58 -6.29 -21.11
CA LEU A 10 -15.84 -6.85 -19.78
C LEU A 10 -17.14 -6.31 -19.19
N VAL A 11 -17.35 -4.99 -19.22
CA VAL A 11 -18.56 -4.36 -18.70
C VAL A 11 -19.78 -4.76 -19.52
N GLY A 12 -19.64 -4.94 -20.83
CA GLY A 12 -20.69 -5.48 -21.69
C GLY A 12 -21.06 -6.94 -21.34
N HIS A 13 -20.09 -7.75 -20.90
CA HIS A 13 -20.30 -9.15 -20.56
C HIS A 13 -20.85 -9.36 -19.14
N VAL A 14 -20.26 -8.68 -18.15
CA VAL A 14 -20.57 -8.81 -16.72
C VAL A 14 -21.71 -7.88 -16.31
N GLY A 15 -21.80 -6.70 -16.93
CA GLY A 15 -22.71 -5.61 -16.59
C GLY A 15 -22.02 -4.48 -15.81
N PRO A 16 -22.58 -3.25 -15.84
CA PRO A 16 -21.97 -2.06 -15.26
C PRO A 16 -21.81 -2.13 -13.73
N GLN A 17 -22.59 -2.97 -13.05
CA GLN A 17 -22.52 -3.15 -11.59
C GLN A 17 -21.17 -3.69 -11.10
N VAL A 18 -20.33 -4.24 -11.99
CA VAL A 18 -18.95 -4.61 -11.65
C VAL A 18 -18.11 -3.39 -11.22
N LEU A 19 -18.49 -2.19 -11.66
CA LEU A 19 -17.81 -0.94 -11.32
C LEU A 19 -18.30 -0.32 -10.00
N ASP A 20 -19.29 -0.92 -9.34
CA ASP A 20 -19.79 -0.47 -8.03
C ASP A 20 -18.99 -1.08 -6.86
N ASP A 21 -18.17 -2.10 -7.13
CA ASP A 21 -17.37 -2.83 -6.14
C ASP A 21 -15.92 -2.95 -6.62
N ALA A 22 -14.98 -2.36 -5.88
CA ALA A 22 -13.57 -2.37 -6.24
C ALA A 22 -12.96 -3.77 -6.20
N ASP A 23 -13.38 -4.62 -5.26
CA ASP A 23 -12.86 -5.98 -5.13
C ASP A 23 -13.43 -6.87 -6.23
N GLY A 24 -14.72 -6.72 -6.53
CA GLY A 24 -15.38 -7.33 -7.68
C GLY A 24 -14.75 -6.93 -9.01
N LEU A 25 -14.46 -5.64 -9.21
CA LEU A 25 -13.75 -5.15 -10.40
C LEU A 25 -12.35 -5.78 -10.51
N ARG A 26 -11.60 -5.84 -9.42
CA ARG A 26 -10.26 -6.42 -9.43
C ARG A 26 -10.30 -7.89 -9.85
N ALA A 27 -11.19 -8.68 -9.24
CA ALA A 27 -11.35 -10.08 -9.59
C ALA A 27 -11.74 -10.25 -11.07
N ALA A 28 -12.68 -9.44 -11.56
CA ALA A 28 -13.11 -9.50 -12.96
C ALA A 28 -11.99 -9.12 -13.95
N LEU A 29 -11.14 -8.14 -13.61
CA LEU A 29 -9.98 -7.76 -14.43
C LEU A 29 -8.94 -8.87 -14.49
N ASP A 30 -8.63 -9.49 -13.34
CA ASP A 30 -7.66 -10.57 -13.24
C ASP A 30 -8.14 -11.82 -14.03
N ASP A 31 -9.45 -12.09 -14.10
CA ASP A 31 -10.03 -13.20 -14.88
C ASP A 31 -10.17 -12.92 -16.39
N TYR A 32 -10.37 -11.65 -16.77
CA TYR A 32 -10.73 -11.27 -18.14
C TYR A 32 -9.54 -10.81 -19.00
N LEU A 33 -8.55 -10.17 -18.38
CA LEU A 33 -7.39 -9.64 -19.10
C LEU A 33 -6.34 -10.73 -19.30
N ASP A 34 -5.84 -10.85 -20.54
CA ASP A 34 -4.65 -11.67 -20.81
C ASP A 34 -3.45 -11.17 -19.99
N GLU A 35 -2.56 -12.09 -19.60
CA GLU A 35 -1.31 -11.77 -18.92
C GLU A 35 -0.51 -10.72 -19.73
N GLY A 36 -0.29 -9.54 -19.13
CA GLY A 36 0.43 -8.43 -19.75
C GLY A 36 -0.40 -7.48 -20.62
N ALA A 37 -1.73 -7.67 -20.72
CA ALA A 37 -2.62 -6.72 -21.41
C ALA A 37 -2.68 -5.34 -20.71
N ALA A 38 -2.45 -5.32 -19.40
CA ALA A 38 -2.32 -4.13 -18.58
C ALA A 38 -1.15 -4.28 -17.60
N SER A 39 -0.53 -3.17 -17.21
CA SER A 39 0.41 -3.19 -16.11
C SER A 39 -0.34 -3.34 -14.77
N THR A 40 0.33 -3.89 -13.75
CA THR A 40 -0.23 -3.96 -12.39
C THR A 40 -0.60 -2.56 -11.86
N GLY A 41 0.18 -1.54 -12.23
CA GLY A 41 -0.10 -0.14 -11.88
C GLY A 41 -1.41 0.37 -12.49
N ASP A 42 -1.65 0.07 -13.77
CA ASP A 42 -2.90 0.45 -14.45
C ASP A 42 -4.12 -0.21 -13.80
N ILE A 43 -4.02 -1.51 -13.50
CA ILE A 43 -5.10 -2.26 -12.84
C ILE A 43 -5.38 -1.66 -11.46
N ASN A 44 -4.35 -1.44 -10.64
CA ASN A 44 -4.51 -0.84 -9.31
C ASN A 44 -5.12 0.56 -9.39
N LEU A 45 -4.73 1.35 -10.39
CA LEU A 45 -5.28 2.68 -10.58
C LEU A 45 -6.78 2.65 -10.93
N LEU A 46 -7.21 1.76 -11.81
CA LEU A 46 -8.63 1.58 -12.14
C LEU A 46 -9.43 1.13 -10.91
N VAL A 47 -8.92 0.16 -10.16
CA VAL A 47 -9.55 -0.35 -8.93
C VAL A 47 -9.65 0.76 -7.88
N ASP A 48 -8.59 1.54 -7.66
CA ASP A 48 -8.61 2.65 -6.70
C ASP A 48 -9.55 3.78 -7.13
N THR A 49 -9.76 3.97 -8.43
CA THR A 49 -10.75 4.94 -8.96
C THR A 49 -12.17 4.59 -8.49
N VAL A 50 -12.49 3.30 -8.39
CA VAL A 50 -13.75 2.80 -7.80
C VAL A 50 -13.69 2.87 -6.28
N ARG A 51 -12.64 2.32 -5.66
CA ARG A 51 -12.48 2.21 -4.20
C ARG A 51 -12.58 3.55 -3.48
N LEU A 52 -11.94 4.58 -4.06
CA LEU A 52 -11.92 5.94 -3.50
C LEU A 52 -13.16 6.77 -3.92
N GLY A 53 -14.10 6.18 -4.65
CA GLY A 53 -15.38 6.80 -5.00
C GLY A 53 -15.31 7.86 -6.10
N ALA A 54 -14.15 8.04 -6.75
CA ALA A 54 -14.00 9.00 -7.85
C ALA A 54 -14.90 8.65 -9.04
N TYR A 55 -15.03 7.36 -9.37
CA TYR A 55 -15.95 6.87 -10.40
C TYR A 55 -17.41 7.20 -10.08
N ALA A 56 -17.89 6.85 -8.88
CA ALA A 56 -19.27 7.10 -8.45
C ALA A 56 -19.61 8.60 -8.47
N TRP A 57 -18.69 9.45 -8.02
CA TRP A 57 -18.85 10.90 -8.05
C TRP A 57 -18.92 11.44 -9.49
N MET A 58 -18.06 10.94 -10.39
CA MET A 58 -18.05 11.30 -11.81
C MET A 58 -19.39 10.95 -12.47
N MET A 59 -19.86 9.72 -12.27
CA MET A 59 -21.14 9.25 -12.82
C MET A 59 -22.33 10.06 -12.28
N SER A 60 -22.34 10.39 -10.99
CA SER A 60 -23.37 11.27 -10.41
C SER A 60 -23.38 12.66 -11.05
N THR A 61 -22.21 13.19 -11.43
CA THR A 61 -22.08 14.50 -12.09
C THR A 61 -22.63 14.46 -13.51
N ILE A 62 -22.29 13.40 -14.26
CA ILE A 62 -22.80 13.19 -15.64
C ILE A 62 -24.31 12.98 -15.62
N ALA A 63 -24.82 12.15 -14.71
CA ALA A 63 -26.25 11.90 -14.53
C ALA A 63 -27.05 13.18 -14.18
N SER A 64 -26.39 14.17 -13.57
CA SER A 64 -26.98 15.49 -13.29
C SER A 64 -26.95 16.46 -14.48
N GLY A 65 -26.58 15.98 -15.68
CA GLY A 65 -26.45 16.78 -16.89
C GLY A 65 -25.07 17.41 -17.09
N GLY A 66 -24.05 16.94 -16.36
CA GLY A 66 -22.67 17.36 -16.56
C GLY A 66 -22.07 16.79 -17.86
N GLU A 67 -21.13 17.53 -18.46
CA GLU A 67 -20.37 17.06 -19.63
C GLU A 67 -19.31 16.04 -19.19
N GLY A 68 -19.25 14.87 -19.84
CA GLY A 68 -18.36 13.76 -19.50
C GLY A 68 -16.90 14.17 -19.34
N ALA A 69 -16.34 14.89 -20.31
CA ALA A 69 -14.95 15.37 -20.25
C ALA A 69 -14.66 16.26 -19.02
N LYS A 70 -15.59 17.15 -18.64
CA LYS A 70 -15.43 18.00 -17.45
C LYS A 70 -15.58 17.20 -16.16
N ALA A 71 -16.46 16.21 -16.14
CA ALA A 71 -16.62 15.31 -15.00
C ALA A 71 -15.33 14.50 -14.77
N VAL A 72 -14.72 13.99 -15.83
CA VAL A 72 -13.40 13.31 -15.80
C VAL A 72 -12.32 14.22 -15.22
N GLU A 73 -12.21 15.48 -15.69
CA GLU A 73 -11.20 16.41 -15.20
C GLU A 73 -11.30 16.66 -13.69
N ALA A 74 -12.52 16.82 -13.19
CA ALA A 74 -12.79 17.06 -11.77
C ALA A 74 -12.61 15.79 -10.92
N ALA A 75 -13.07 14.63 -11.40
CA ALA A 75 -12.91 13.35 -10.71
C ALA A 75 -11.44 12.94 -10.60
N GLY A 76 -10.65 13.16 -11.66
CA GLY A 76 -9.21 12.89 -11.63
C GLY A 76 -8.46 13.74 -10.60
N VAL A 77 -8.89 14.99 -10.36
CA VAL A 77 -8.31 15.83 -9.29
C VAL A 77 -8.64 15.28 -7.90
N ILE A 78 -9.87 14.79 -7.70
CA ILE A 78 -10.28 14.15 -6.45
C ILE A 78 -9.44 12.89 -6.22
N LEU A 79 -9.35 12.03 -7.23
CA LEU A 79 -8.58 10.78 -7.17
C LEU A 79 -7.11 11.02 -6.87
N ALA A 80 -6.45 11.93 -7.59
CA ALA A 80 -5.03 12.23 -7.37
C ALA A 80 -4.78 12.72 -5.94
N ARG A 81 -5.63 13.62 -5.43
CA ARG A 81 -5.56 14.11 -4.05
C ARG A 81 -5.73 12.98 -3.04
N ASP A 82 -6.74 12.14 -3.22
CA ASP A 82 -7.08 11.09 -2.26
C ASP A 82 -6.07 9.94 -2.28
N ARG A 83 -5.36 9.75 -3.40
CA ARG A 83 -4.17 8.88 -3.52
C ARG A 83 -2.85 9.51 -3.04
N GLY A 84 -2.85 10.80 -2.69
CA GLY A 84 -1.60 11.54 -2.44
C GLY A 84 -0.69 11.74 -3.66
N SER A 85 -1.16 11.43 -4.87
CA SER A 85 -0.38 11.56 -6.11
C SER A 85 -0.46 12.96 -6.69
N ARG A 86 0.65 13.41 -7.31
CA ARG A 86 0.70 14.65 -8.11
C ARG A 86 0.37 14.44 -9.59
N ASP A 87 0.22 13.19 -10.02
CA ASP A 87 -0.06 12.85 -11.42
C ASP A 87 -1.56 12.94 -11.73
N LEU A 88 -1.98 14.16 -12.09
CA LEU A 88 -3.36 14.44 -12.46
C LEU A 88 -3.78 13.77 -13.76
N ASP A 89 -2.87 13.59 -14.72
CA ASP A 89 -3.25 13.10 -16.05
C ASP A 89 -3.47 11.59 -16.03
N THR A 90 -2.67 10.85 -15.26
CA THR A 90 -2.89 9.42 -15.00
C THR A 90 -4.20 9.19 -14.23
N ALA A 91 -4.50 9.99 -13.21
CA ALA A 91 -5.77 9.91 -12.49
C ALA A 91 -7.00 10.22 -13.38
N ARG A 92 -6.89 11.22 -14.28
CA ARG A 92 -7.94 11.54 -15.27
C ARG A 92 -8.09 10.45 -16.31
N TRP A 93 -6.99 9.87 -16.78
CA TRP A 93 -7.03 8.75 -17.70
C TRP A 93 -7.82 7.58 -17.11
N ALA A 94 -7.56 7.19 -15.86
CA ALA A 94 -8.31 6.11 -15.21
C ALA A 94 -9.82 6.41 -15.11
N CYS A 95 -10.19 7.64 -14.73
CA CYS A 95 -11.59 8.08 -14.74
C CYS A 95 -12.20 7.99 -16.14
N ALA A 96 -11.49 8.45 -17.17
CA ALA A 96 -11.95 8.38 -18.56
C ALA A 96 -12.14 6.94 -19.04
N VAL A 97 -11.24 6.03 -18.69
CA VAL A 97 -11.31 4.60 -19.05
C VAL A 97 -12.57 3.96 -18.46
N LEU A 98 -12.86 4.17 -17.18
CA LEU A 98 -14.08 3.65 -16.56
C LEU A 98 -15.36 4.29 -17.14
N GLY A 99 -15.33 5.60 -17.41
CA GLY A 99 -16.45 6.30 -18.06
C GLY A 99 -16.70 5.83 -19.49
N PHE A 100 -15.64 5.49 -20.23
CA PHE A 100 -15.74 4.92 -21.58
C PHE A 100 -16.36 3.53 -21.56
N ALA A 101 -15.99 2.70 -20.58
CA ALA A 101 -16.52 1.35 -20.47
C ALA A 101 -18.05 1.28 -20.29
N VAL A 102 -18.66 2.33 -19.73
CA VAL A 102 -20.13 2.46 -19.61
C VAL A 102 -20.78 3.34 -20.69
N GLY A 103 -20.00 3.86 -21.64
CA GLY A 103 -20.50 4.67 -22.75
C GLY A 103 -20.80 6.13 -22.43
N GLU A 104 -20.38 6.64 -21.27
CA GLU A 104 -20.61 8.02 -20.81
C GLU A 104 -19.47 8.99 -21.20
N VAL A 105 -18.31 8.45 -21.54
CA VAL A 105 -17.12 9.21 -21.99
C VAL A 105 -16.66 8.70 -23.35
N GLY A 106 -16.24 9.60 -24.25
CA GLY A 106 -15.79 9.22 -25.60
C GLY A 106 -14.35 8.71 -25.64
N ASP A 107 -14.03 7.86 -26.63
CA ASP A 107 -12.67 7.34 -26.90
C ASP A 107 -11.63 8.48 -27.06
N ALA A 108 -12.03 9.60 -27.67
CA ALA A 108 -11.17 10.76 -27.86
C ALA A 108 -10.66 11.34 -26.52
N ASP A 109 -11.48 11.33 -25.47
CA ASP A 109 -11.08 11.81 -24.14
C ASP A 109 -10.11 10.82 -23.47
N VAL A 110 -10.35 9.52 -23.58
CA VAL A 110 -9.44 8.48 -23.07
C VAL A 110 -8.04 8.64 -23.70
N ARG A 111 -7.99 8.75 -25.03
CA ARG A 111 -6.72 8.93 -25.76
C ARG A 111 -6.04 10.25 -25.43
N ARG A 112 -6.80 11.33 -25.22
CA ARG A 112 -6.26 12.63 -24.83
C ARG A 112 -5.48 12.57 -23.52
N TYR A 113 -6.00 11.90 -22.50
CA TYR A 113 -5.30 11.80 -21.21
C TYR A 113 -4.14 10.80 -21.26
N ARG A 114 -4.26 9.70 -22.02
CA ARG A 114 -3.16 8.71 -22.19
C ARG A 114 -1.91 9.31 -22.81
N THR A 115 -2.06 10.10 -23.89
CA THR A 115 -0.92 10.68 -24.60
C THR A 115 -0.15 11.67 -23.74
N ARG A 116 -0.84 12.40 -22.84
CA ARG A 116 -0.19 13.35 -21.92
C ARG A 116 0.67 12.66 -20.86
N THR A 117 0.24 11.50 -20.37
CA THR A 117 1.04 10.68 -19.44
C THR A 117 2.34 10.19 -20.09
N MET A 118 2.32 9.90 -21.40
CA MET A 118 3.51 9.41 -22.12
C MET A 118 4.48 10.53 -22.53
N GLU A 119 4.00 11.76 -22.70
CA GLU A 119 4.85 12.94 -22.88
C GLU A 119 5.42 13.42 -21.54
N VAL A 120 6.26 12.60 -20.91
CA VAL A 120 7.28 13.14 -20.01
C VAL A 120 8.40 13.66 -20.93
N PRO A 121 8.61 14.98 -21.05
CA PRO A 121 9.68 15.48 -21.90
C PRO A 121 11.01 15.04 -21.29
N LEU A 122 11.61 14.00 -21.88
CA LEU A 122 13.01 13.66 -21.64
C LEU A 122 13.86 14.83 -22.14
N GLY A 123 14.14 15.77 -21.25
CA GLY A 123 15.22 16.75 -21.41
C GLY A 123 15.11 17.67 -22.63
N GLN A 124 14.17 18.61 -22.60
CA GLN A 124 14.59 19.98 -22.88
C GLN A 124 14.73 20.66 -21.53
N ALA A 125 15.92 20.51 -20.93
CA ALA A 125 16.35 21.48 -19.92
C ALA A 125 16.08 22.87 -20.52
N PRO A 126 15.42 23.79 -19.81
CA PRO A 126 15.34 25.16 -20.27
C PRO A 126 16.77 25.58 -20.59
N GLU A 127 17.05 25.91 -21.85
CA GLU A 127 18.24 26.67 -22.21
C GLU A 127 18.12 27.98 -21.44
N ASP A 128 18.65 27.98 -20.23
CA ASP A 128 18.93 29.16 -19.44
C ASP A 128 19.76 30.05 -20.39
N PRO A 129 19.27 31.23 -20.82
CA PRO A 129 20.04 32.14 -21.65
C PRO A 129 21.12 32.75 -20.76
N ARG A 130 22.12 31.95 -20.39
CA ARG A 130 23.30 32.42 -19.72
C ARG A 130 24.02 33.32 -20.72
N PRO A 131 24.16 34.62 -20.43
CA PRO A 131 25.02 35.46 -21.23
C PRO A 131 26.42 34.84 -21.22
N SER A 132 26.99 34.64 -22.41
CA SER A 132 28.36 34.16 -22.58
C SER A 132 29.27 34.97 -21.65
N PRO A 133 30.05 34.31 -20.77
CA PRO A 133 30.98 35.04 -19.92
C PRO A 133 31.98 35.80 -20.80
N PRO A 134 32.32 37.06 -20.47
CA PRO A 134 33.35 37.79 -21.20
C PRO A 134 34.67 37.04 -21.12
N SER A 135 35.34 36.87 -22.26
CA SER A 135 36.67 36.28 -22.37
C SER A 135 37.63 37.00 -21.44
N VAL A 136 38.03 36.34 -20.35
CA VAL A 136 39.05 36.85 -19.43
C VAL A 136 40.43 36.56 -20.04
N PRO A 137 41.31 37.57 -20.21
CA PRO A 137 42.67 37.33 -20.68
C PRO A 137 43.47 36.51 -19.66
N ALA A 138 44.27 35.57 -20.17
CA ALA A 138 45.15 34.71 -19.40
C ALA A 138 46.11 35.53 -18.52
N VAL A 139 46.12 35.26 -17.22
CA VAL A 139 47.08 35.81 -16.26
C VAL A 139 48.06 34.71 -15.87
N ASP A 140 49.35 35.02 -16.02
CA ASP A 140 50.50 34.17 -15.70
C ASP A 140 50.54 33.72 -14.22
N PRO A 141 51.08 32.52 -13.94
CA PRO A 141 51.21 32.01 -12.58
C PRO A 141 52.43 32.64 -11.87
N HIS A 142 52.19 33.59 -10.98
CA HIS A 142 53.18 33.99 -9.97
C HIS A 142 52.97 33.24 -8.66
N VAL A 143 54.04 32.55 -8.26
CA VAL A 143 54.29 31.88 -6.97
C VAL A 143 54.00 32.84 -5.81
N ALA A 144 53.09 32.47 -4.90
CA ALA A 144 52.86 33.17 -3.65
C ALA A 144 53.00 32.22 -2.45
N THR A 145 53.92 32.62 -1.57
CA THR A 145 54.43 31.96 -0.38
C THR A 145 53.38 31.90 0.75
N ALA A 146 53.37 30.78 1.48
CA ALA A 146 52.47 30.53 2.62
C ALA A 146 52.74 31.45 3.84
N PRO A 147 51.71 31.97 4.53
CA PRO A 147 51.87 32.59 5.84
C PRO A 147 51.66 31.61 7.00
N ALA A 148 52.47 31.79 8.04
CA ALA A 148 52.52 31.03 9.28
C ALA A 148 51.27 31.17 10.15
N GLN A 149 50.89 30.07 10.82
CA GLN A 149 49.84 30.01 11.83
C GLN A 149 50.30 30.60 13.18
N PRO A 150 49.48 31.40 13.89
CA PRO A 150 49.73 31.78 15.27
C PRO A 150 49.27 30.69 16.25
N ALA A 151 50.09 30.43 17.26
CA ALA A 151 49.80 29.54 18.39
C ALA A 151 48.70 30.11 19.29
N LEU A 152 47.71 29.27 19.64
CA LEU A 152 46.68 29.56 20.63
C LEU A 152 47.17 29.23 22.05
N ALA A 153 46.95 30.16 22.97
CA ALA A 153 47.25 30.07 24.39
C ALA A 153 46.15 29.29 25.17
N PRO A 154 46.47 28.74 26.36
CA PRO A 154 45.52 28.02 27.19
C PRO A 154 44.58 28.98 27.95
N VAL A 155 43.28 28.69 27.95
CA VAL A 155 42.29 29.42 28.75
C VAL A 155 42.06 28.67 30.07
N THR A 156 42.33 29.40 31.15
CA THR A 156 42.17 28.99 32.54
C THR A 156 40.71 29.06 32.99
N GLU A 157 40.35 28.07 33.79
CA GLU A 157 39.14 27.88 34.60
C GLU A 157 38.91 28.97 35.67
N ALA A 158 37.67 29.45 35.84
CA ALA A 158 37.16 30.03 37.10
C ALA A 158 35.61 30.15 37.11
N ALA A 159 35.03 29.83 38.26
CA ALA A 159 33.62 29.57 38.54
C ALA A 159 32.74 30.80 38.88
N ALA A 160 31.41 30.66 38.74
CA ALA A 160 30.39 31.16 39.69
C ALA A 160 28.99 30.58 39.38
N PRO A 161 28.12 30.32 40.39
CA PRO A 161 26.76 29.81 40.20
C PRO A 161 25.76 30.96 40.01
N ALA A 162 24.90 30.86 38.99
CA ALA A 162 23.81 31.81 38.75
C ALA A 162 22.46 31.26 39.26
N VAL A 163 21.78 32.14 39.98
CA VAL A 163 20.51 32.01 40.70
C VAL A 163 19.34 31.68 39.77
N ILE A 164 18.50 30.72 40.20
CA ILE A 164 17.21 30.36 39.59
C ILE A 164 16.20 31.48 39.88
N GLY A 165 15.67 32.10 38.82
CA GLY A 165 14.51 33.00 38.87
C GLY A 165 13.31 32.39 38.14
N PRO A 166 12.06 32.61 38.59
CA PRO A 166 10.88 32.01 37.98
C PRO A 166 10.54 32.69 36.65
N GLY A 167 10.66 31.93 35.56
CA GLY A 167 10.33 32.36 34.21
C GLY A 167 8.82 32.44 33.97
N GLN A 168 8.41 33.55 33.35
CA GLN A 168 7.07 33.78 32.81
C GLN A 168 6.70 32.75 31.73
N PRO A 169 5.41 32.34 31.62
CA PRO A 169 4.94 31.50 30.54
C PRO A 169 4.87 32.29 29.22
N SER A 170 5.44 31.72 28.16
CA SER A 170 5.29 32.21 26.79
C SER A 170 3.92 31.82 26.22
N PRO A 171 3.25 32.69 25.44
CA PRO A 171 1.94 32.40 24.87
C PRO A 171 2.04 31.38 23.74
N LEU A 172 1.28 30.29 23.88
CA LEU A 172 1.04 29.26 22.88
C LEU A 172 0.46 29.88 21.60
N THR A 173 1.15 29.74 20.47
CA THR A 173 0.61 30.03 19.14
C THR A 173 -0.38 28.94 18.73
N GLY A 174 -1.49 29.37 18.13
CA GLY A 174 -2.74 28.62 18.10
C GLY A 174 -2.77 27.44 17.14
N ARG A 175 -3.12 26.27 17.69
CA ARG A 175 -3.46 25.04 16.96
C ARG A 175 -4.87 25.19 16.37
N ARG A 176 -4.98 25.19 15.04
CA ARG A 176 -6.25 25.29 14.30
C ARG A 176 -7.09 24.02 14.52
N ARG A 177 -8.12 24.14 15.37
CA ARG A 177 -9.09 23.08 15.68
C ARG A 177 -10.00 22.82 14.47
N ARG A 178 -9.73 21.76 13.69
CA ARG A 178 -10.66 21.25 12.66
C ARG A 178 -11.95 20.80 13.35
N ARG A 179 -13.05 21.50 13.08
CA ARG A 179 -14.41 21.10 13.50
C ARG A 179 -14.84 19.91 12.64
N ARG A 180 -15.05 18.75 13.27
CA ARG A 180 -15.82 17.64 12.68
C ARG A 180 -17.30 17.97 12.84
N THR A 181 -18.03 18.05 11.73
CA THR A 181 -19.49 18.19 11.69
C THR A 181 -20.09 16.79 11.71
N PRO A 182 -21.03 16.47 12.61
CA PRO A 182 -21.71 15.18 12.57
C PRO A 182 -22.84 15.23 11.54
N VAL A 183 -22.77 14.37 10.51
CA VAL A 183 -23.91 14.13 9.61
C VAL A 183 -24.62 12.89 10.12
N LEU A 184 -25.82 13.11 10.66
CA LEU A 184 -26.72 12.08 11.15
C LEU A 184 -27.88 11.92 10.15
N ALA A 185 -28.16 10.66 9.80
CA ALA A 185 -29.44 10.11 9.35
C ALA A 185 -30.04 10.51 7.99
N VAL A 186 -29.95 9.60 7.00
CA VAL A 186 -31.06 9.25 6.09
C VAL A 186 -30.93 7.76 5.70
N LEU A 187 -31.60 6.86 6.43
CA LEU A 187 -31.70 5.43 6.09
C LEU A 187 -33.14 4.93 6.34
N VAL A 188 -34.07 5.38 5.49
CA VAL A 188 -35.47 4.87 5.47
C VAL A 188 -36.00 4.62 4.04
N VAL A 189 -35.25 4.92 2.97
CA VAL A 189 -35.81 4.86 1.59
C VAL A 189 -35.44 3.59 0.81
N LEU A 190 -34.43 2.82 1.23
CA LEU A 190 -33.97 1.65 0.45
C LEU A 190 -34.85 0.39 0.56
N ALA A 191 -35.83 0.34 1.46
CA ALA A 191 -36.71 -0.82 1.63
C ALA A 191 -37.85 -0.91 0.59
N VAL A 192 -38.07 0.12 -0.25
CA VAL A 192 -39.20 0.14 -1.21
C VAL A 192 -38.78 -0.21 -2.64
N VAL A 193 -37.49 -0.12 -2.98
CA VAL A 193 -37.02 -0.32 -4.37
C VAL A 193 -36.57 -1.76 -4.65
N GLY A 194 -36.20 -2.54 -3.62
CA GLY A 194 -35.72 -3.92 -3.77
C GLY A 194 -36.79 -4.99 -4.03
N GLY A 195 -38.09 -4.66 -3.91
CA GLY A 195 -39.18 -5.64 -4.07
C GLY A 195 -39.75 -5.79 -5.49
N GLY A 196 -39.27 -5.00 -6.46
CA GLY A 196 -39.98 -4.81 -7.74
C GLY A 196 -39.51 -5.63 -8.94
N LEU A 197 -38.40 -6.37 -8.87
CA LEU A 197 -37.72 -6.90 -10.07
C LEU A 197 -37.62 -8.42 -10.18
N ALA A 198 -38.43 -9.17 -9.41
CA ALA A 198 -38.53 -10.63 -9.56
C ALA A 198 -39.70 -11.11 -10.46
N ALA A 199 -40.48 -10.20 -11.06
CA ALA A 199 -41.75 -10.54 -11.73
C ALA A 199 -41.72 -10.58 -13.28
N TRP A 200 -40.59 -10.32 -13.96
CA TRP A 200 -40.62 -10.11 -15.42
C TRP A 200 -39.87 -11.14 -16.29
N ARG A 201 -39.61 -12.36 -15.80
CA ARG A 201 -38.93 -13.41 -16.61
C ARG A 201 -39.64 -14.76 -16.61
N VAL A 202 -40.99 -14.78 -16.61
CA VAL A 202 -41.79 -16.01 -16.87
C VAL A 202 -43.04 -15.68 -17.70
N LEU A 203 -42.87 -15.30 -18.96
CA LEU A 203 -43.94 -15.36 -19.96
C LEU A 203 -43.36 -15.76 -21.32
N GLU A 204 -43.01 -17.04 -21.45
CA GLU A 204 -42.99 -17.78 -22.70
C GLU A 204 -43.06 -19.28 -22.35
N GLY A 205 -44.23 -19.91 -22.56
CA GLY A 205 -44.40 -21.36 -22.38
C GLY A 205 -45.80 -21.79 -21.92
N ASP A 206 -46.61 -22.17 -22.90
CA ASP A 206 -47.75 -23.10 -22.93
C ASP A 206 -48.89 -23.04 -21.87
N ASP A 207 -50.10 -22.89 -22.41
CA ASP A 207 -51.42 -23.01 -21.78
C ASP A 207 -51.63 -24.40 -21.14
N ASP A 208 -51.84 -24.44 -19.82
CA ASP A 208 -52.47 -25.59 -19.15
C ASP A 208 -53.40 -25.07 -18.02
N PRO A 209 -54.73 -25.03 -18.23
CA PRO A 209 -55.67 -24.49 -17.25
C PRO A 209 -56.23 -25.62 -16.39
N ASP A 210 -55.57 -25.95 -15.28
CA ASP A 210 -56.22 -26.52 -14.08
C ASP A 210 -55.21 -26.78 -12.96
N ARG A 211 -54.76 -25.73 -12.27
CA ARG A 211 -54.16 -25.90 -10.95
C ARG A 211 -54.38 -24.68 -10.06
N SER A 212 -55.32 -24.79 -9.14
CA SER A 212 -55.53 -23.81 -8.08
C SER A 212 -54.26 -23.67 -7.22
N PRO A 213 -53.79 -22.45 -6.91
CA PRO A 213 -52.62 -22.27 -6.08
C PRO A 213 -52.97 -22.45 -4.60
N VAL A 214 -52.28 -23.39 -3.95
CA VAL A 214 -52.18 -23.46 -2.49
C VAL A 214 -51.18 -22.39 -2.07
N ALA A 215 -51.64 -21.39 -1.33
CA ALA A 215 -50.78 -20.42 -0.67
C ALA A 215 -49.93 -21.14 0.39
N VAL A 216 -48.62 -21.24 0.13
CA VAL A 216 -47.65 -21.68 1.14
C VAL A 216 -46.94 -20.43 1.63
N ASP A 217 -47.32 -19.97 2.83
CA ASP A 217 -46.56 -18.98 3.60
C ASP A 217 -45.13 -19.50 3.78
N ARG A 218 -44.18 -18.92 3.05
CA ARG A 218 -42.75 -19.07 3.31
C ARG A 218 -42.28 -17.87 4.09
N GLU A 219 -42.15 -18.06 5.41
CA GLU A 219 -41.36 -17.18 6.26
C GLU A 219 -39.93 -17.09 5.70
N PRO A 220 -39.39 -15.88 5.50
CA PRO A 220 -38.00 -15.71 5.11
C PRO A 220 -37.09 -16.17 6.25
N SER A 221 -36.36 -17.26 6.04
CA SER A 221 -35.33 -17.71 6.96
C SER A 221 -34.25 -16.61 7.08
N PRO A 222 -33.86 -16.22 8.30
CA PRO A 222 -32.83 -15.20 8.48
C PRO A 222 -31.49 -15.75 7.97
N THR A 223 -30.88 -15.03 7.03
CA THR A 223 -29.49 -15.22 6.60
C THR A 223 -28.59 -14.83 7.76
N GLY A 224 -28.44 -15.72 8.74
CA GLY A 224 -27.46 -15.56 9.81
C GLY A 224 -26.07 -15.77 9.23
N ASP A 225 -25.18 -14.80 9.45
CA ASP A 225 -23.75 -14.99 9.22
C ASP A 225 -23.31 -16.31 9.87
N PRO A 226 -22.58 -17.18 9.14
CA PRO A 226 -22.13 -18.44 9.68
C PRO A 226 -21.24 -18.17 10.89
N THR A 227 -21.81 -18.35 12.08
CA THR A 227 -21.05 -18.35 13.33
C THR A 227 -20.08 -19.53 13.23
N PRO A 228 -18.76 -19.31 13.27
CA PRO A 228 -17.79 -20.40 13.15
C PRO A 228 -18.04 -21.42 14.26
N ASP A 229 -18.22 -22.69 13.87
CA ASP A 229 -18.43 -23.80 14.79
C ASP A 229 -17.18 -23.95 15.68
N PRO A 230 -17.26 -23.63 16.98
CA PRO A 230 -16.10 -23.56 17.87
C PRO A 230 -15.52 -24.93 18.24
N THR A 231 -16.01 -26.01 17.64
CA THR A 231 -15.76 -27.38 18.13
C THR A 231 -14.92 -28.25 17.20
N ARG A 232 -14.55 -27.78 16.00
CA ARG A 232 -13.73 -28.61 15.11
C ARG A 232 -12.29 -28.62 15.62
N GLU A 233 -11.87 -29.77 16.16
CA GLU A 233 -10.48 -30.02 16.50
C GLU A 233 -9.60 -29.73 15.29
N PRO A 234 -8.56 -28.88 15.43
CA PRO A 234 -7.74 -28.47 14.30
C PRO A 234 -7.08 -29.70 13.66
N GLU A 235 -7.20 -29.78 12.35
CA GLU A 235 -6.54 -30.84 11.58
C GLU A 235 -5.02 -30.73 11.79
N PRO A 236 -4.33 -31.84 12.07
CA PRO A 236 -2.88 -31.81 12.27
C PRO A 236 -2.16 -31.29 11.02
N LEU A 237 -0.95 -30.74 11.22
CA LEU A 237 -0.12 -30.31 10.09
C LEU A 237 0.16 -31.49 9.14
N PRO A 238 0.02 -31.30 7.81
CA PRO A 238 0.32 -32.35 6.85
C PRO A 238 1.83 -32.58 6.65
N PHE A 239 2.68 -31.89 7.41
CA PHE A 239 4.14 -31.91 7.33
C PHE A 239 4.77 -31.66 8.71
N ASP A 240 6.01 -32.10 8.90
CA ASP A 240 6.79 -31.84 10.11
C ASP A 240 7.80 -30.71 9.88
N VAL A 241 7.85 -29.79 10.84
CA VAL A 241 8.72 -28.59 10.86
C VAL A 241 9.41 -28.42 12.20
N GLY A 242 9.21 -29.33 13.17
CA GLY A 242 9.80 -29.22 14.50
C GLY A 242 9.31 -28.05 15.35
N ALA A 243 8.14 -27.49 15.04
CA ALA A 243 7.51 -26.37 15.75
C ALA A 243 6.06 -26.69 16.13
N ALA A 244 5.54 -26.03 17.18
CA ALA A 244 4.17 -26.23 17.61
C ALA A 244 3.17 -25.64 16.60
N PHE A 245 2.08 -26.37 16.33
CA PHE A 245 0.98 -25.88 15.48
C PHE A 245 -0.05 -25.13 16.33
N VAL A 246 -0.09 -23.81 16.22
CA VAL A 246 -0.94 -22.94 17.05
C VAL A 246 -1.54 -21.84 16.18
N ASN A 247 -2.85 -21.93 15.91
CA ASN A 247 -3.58 -20.88 15.21
C ASN A 247 -3.84 -19.68 16.12
N GLN A 248 -3.91 -18.48 15.54
CA GLN A 248 -4.03 -17.24 16.30
C GLN A 248 -5.41 -16.60 16.11
N PRO A 249 -6.15 -16.24 17.18
CA PRO A 249 -7.35 -15.42 17.06
C PRO A 249 -6.99 -13.97 16.70
N CYS A 250 -7.99 -13.16 16.32
CA CYS A 250 -7.77 -11.71 16.21
C CYS A 250 -7.80 -11.08 17.61
N SER A 251 -6.63 -10.93 18.23
CA SER A 251 -6.49 -10.38 19.58
C SER A 251 -6.07 -8.91 19.62
N GLY A 252 -5.60 -8.34 18.50
CA GLY A 252 -4.90 -7.04 18.47
C GLY A 252 -3.47 -7.10 19.01
N GLU A 253 -2.98 -8.29 19.39
CA GLU A 253 -1.57 -8.49 19.74
C GLU A 253 -0.70 -8.57 18.49
N VAL A 254 0.61 -8.45 18.66
CA VAL A 254 1.58 -8.45 17.57
C VAL A 254 2.35 -9.77 17.53
N ILE A 255 2.59 -10.33 16.35
CA ILE A 255 3.50 -11.47 16.15
C ILE A 255 4.69 -11.08 15.29
N VAL A 256 5.81 -11.77 15.44
CA VAL A 256 6.92 -11.67 14.50
C VAL A 256 6.84 -12.83 13.53
N MET A 257 6.56 -12.52 12.28
CA MET A 257 6.51 -13.44 11.16
C MET A 257 7.93 -13.82 10.75
N LEU A 258 8.23 -15.12 10.69
CA LEU A 258 9.53 -15.66 10.28
C LEU A 258 9.53 -16.02 8.79
N ALA A 259 8.45 -16.67 8.33
CA ALA A 259 8.26 -17.09 6.95
C ALA A 259 6.78 -17.36 6.63
N THR A 260 6.44 -17.25 5.35
CA THR A 260 5.12 -17.59 4.79
C THR A 260 5.32 -18.60 3.67
N ALA A 261 4.55 -19.69 3.67
CA ALA A 261 4.60 -20.73 2.65
C ALA A 261 3.18 -20.97 2.11
N GLY A 262 3.01 -20.77 0.80
CA GLY A 262 1.73 -20.96 0.09
C GLY A 262 1.78 -22.03 -1.00
N VAL A 263 2.87 -22.80 -1.09
CA VAL A 263 3.06 -23.87 -2.07
C VAL A 263 3.37 -25.17 -1.33
N ALA A 264 2.55 -26.19 -1.52
CA ALA A 264 2.59 -27.43 -0.75
C ALA A 264 3.97 -28.11 -0.75
N ASP A 265 4.62 -28.16 -1.90
CA ASP A 265 5.93 -28.80 -2.08
C ASP A 265 7.05 -28.13 -1.28
N ASN A 266 6.85 -26.90 -0.80
CA ASN A 266 7.87 -26.16 -0.04
C ASN A 266 7.51 -25.91 1.43
N TYR A 267 6.34 -26.33 1.93
CA TYR A 267 5.92 -26.06 3.30
C TYR A 267 6.96 -26.51 4.34
N ALA A 268 7.35 -27.79 4.31
CA ALA A 268 8.27 -28.36 5.29
C ALA A 268 9.65 -27.68 5.23
N ALA A 269 10.22 -27.55 4.03
CA ALA A 269 11.55 -26.97 3.86
C ALA A 269 11.58 -25.47 4.23
N LYS A 270 10.61 -24.69 3.75
CA LYS A 270 10.60 -23.23 3.96
C LYS A 270 10.31 -22.87 5.41
N LEU A 271 9.30 -23.50 6.01
CA LEU A 271 8.94 -23.22 7.40
C LEU A 271 9.94 -23.86 8.37
N GLY A 272 10.41 -25.07 8.11
CA GLY A 272 11.43 -25.76 8.90
C GLY A 272 12.72 -24.94 9.01
N ASN A 273 13.23 -24.45 7.88
CA ASN A 273 14.40 -23.56 7.88
C ASN A 273 14.18 -22.25 8.64
N ALA A 274 12.93 -21.75 8.67
CA ALA A 274 12.61 -20.49 9.34
C ALA A 274 12.49 -20.64 10.87
N VAL A 275 12.11 -21.82 11.35
CA VAL A 275 11.98 -22.11 12.79
C VAL A 275 13.25 -22.73 13.39
N GLU A 276 14.17 -23.20 12.56
CA GLU A 276 15.43 -23.81 13.00
C GLU A 276 16.24 -22.84 13.87
N GLY A 277 16.52 -23.24 15.12
CA GLY A 277 17.28 -22.42 16.06
C GLY A 277 16.53 -21.23 16.64
N VAL A 278 15.23 -21.06 16.35
CA VAL A 278 14.39 -19.99 16.89
C VAL A 278 13.56 -20.54 18.06
N PRO A 279 13.86 -20.15 19.31
CA PRO A 279 13.07 -20.58 20.47
C PRO A 279 11.62 -20.14 20.35
N ASP A 280 10.70 -20.98 20.83
CA ASP A 280 9.26 -20.71 20.89
C ASP A 280 8.58 -20.40 19.54
N ALA A 281 9.26 -20.74 18.43
CA ALA A 281 8.69 -20.69 17.11
C ALA A 281 7.49 -21.63 17.00
N LYS A 282 6.46 -21.13 16.33
CA LYS A 282 5.18 -21.81 16.10
C LYS A 282 4.84 -21.70 14.63
N VAL A 283 3.93 -22.57 14.18
CA VAL A 283 3.34 -22.51 12.85
C VAL A 283 1.83 -22.37 12.97
N LEU A 284 1.22 -21.59 12.10
CA LEU A 284 -0.23 -21.46 11.97
C LEU A 284 -0.69 -21.71 10.54
N ARG A 285 -1.96 -22.08 10.38
CA ARG A 285 -2.66 -22.12 9.09
C ARG A 285 -3.49 -20.85 9.00
N ALA A 286 -3.28 -20.08 7.93
CA ALA A 286 -3.91 -18.78 7.75
C ALA A 286 -5.45 -18.85 7.71
N SER A 287 -6.01 -19.89 7.09
CA SER A 287 -7.46 -20.10 7.00
C SER A 287 -8.14 -20.31 8.36
N ASP A 288 -7.38 -20.79 9.35
CA ASP A 288 -7.87 -21.21 10.66
C ASP A 288 -7.46 -20.20 11.75
N SER A 289 -6.90 -19.07 11.34
CA SER A 289 -6.39 -17.99 12.20
C SER A 289 -7.11 -16.67 11.93
N CYS A 290 -6.63 -15.57 12.54
CA CYS A 290 -7.18 -14.24 12.39
C CYS A 290 -7.38 -13.85 10.92
N ALA A 291 -8.45 -13.10 10.62
CA ALA A 291 -8.72 -12.58 9.28
C ALA A 291 -7.65 -11.61 8.74
N ALA A 292 -6.66 -11.24 9.56
CA ALA A 292 -5.42 -10.60 9.14
C ALA A 292 -4.60 -11.45 8.15
N PHE A 293 -4.78 -12.76 8.10
CA PHE A 293 -4.02 -13.61 7.19
C PHE A 293 -4.75 -13.85 5.87
N GLN A 294 -4.00 -13.78 4.76
CA GLN A 294 -4.44 -14.31 3.49
C GLN A 294 -4.63 -15.82 3.62
N ARG A 295 -5.87 -16.29 3.44
CA ARG A 295 -6.25 -17.69 3.74
C ARG A 295 -5.61 -18.68 2.77
N THR A 296 -5.57 -18.32 1.50
CA THR A 296 -5.09 -19.17 0.41
C THR A 296 -4.18 -18.39 -0.53
N HIS A 297 -3.24 -19.08 -1.16
CA HIS A 297 -2.39 -18.49 -2.19
C HIS A 297 -3.26 -18.12 -3.41
N PRO A 298 -3.13 -16.90 -3.95
CA PRO A 298 -4.07 -16.40 -4.96
C PRO A 298 -4.02 -17.21 -6.26
N GLU A 299 -2.82 -17.62 -6.68
CA GLU A 299 -2.65 -18.35 -7.96
C GLU A 299 -2.97 -19.85 -7.86
N SER A 300 -2.71 -20.47 -6.70
CA SER A 300 -2.78 -21.94 -6.57
C SER A 300 -3.99 -22.42 -5.77
N GLY A 301 -4.70 -21.51 -5.08
CA GLY A 301 -5.78 -21.83 -4.15
C GLY A 301 -5.33 -22.63 -2.92
N GLN A 302 -4.04 -22.93 -2.79
CA GLN A 302 -3.52 -23.76 -1.69
C GLN A 302 -3.54 -22.99 -0.37
N PRO A 303 -3.69 -23.69 0.77
CA PRO A 303 -3.65 -23.04 2.08
C PRO A 303 -2.31 -22.32 2.31
N ILE A 304 -2.35 -21.20 3.02
CA ILE A 304 -1.13 -20.51 3.46
C ILE A 304 -0.80 -20.93 4.89
N TYR A 305 0.48 -21.23 5.13
CA TYR A 305 1.04 -21.48 6.45
C TYR A 305 2.09 -20.43 6.80
N ASN A 306 2.14 -20.04 8.06
CA ASN A 306 3.07 -19.02 8.54
C ASN A 306 3.84 -19.53 9.76
N ALA A 307 5.15 -19.34 9.76
CA ALA A 307 6.00 -19.53 10.92
C ALA A 307 6.16 -18.19 11.66
N TYR A 308 6.06 -18.20 12.98
CA TYR A 308 6.08 -16.98 13.78
C TYR A 308 6.61 -17.20 15.21
N VAL A 309 6.94 -16.10 15.90
CA VAL A 309 7.12 -16.02 17.36
C VAL A 309 6.16 -14.98 17.96
N GLY A 310 5.86 -15.10 19.26
CA GLY A 310 4.85 -14.32 19.97
C GLY A 310 3.62 -15.14 20.40
N PRO A 311 2.48 -14.49 20.69
CA PRO A 311 2.21 -13.04 20.52
C PRO A 311 2.94 -12.14 21.54
N TYR A 312 3.03 -10.85 21.21
CA TYR A 312 3.58 -9.75 22.00
C TYR A 312 2.49 -8.70 22.24
N ALA A 313 2.53 -8.01 23.38
CA ALA A 313 1.46 -7.08 23.73
C ALA A 313 1.52 -5.79 22.90
N THR A 314 2.72 -5.43 22.41
CA THR A 314 2.95 -4.18 21.68
C THR A 314 3.94 -4.37 20.53
N VAL A 315 3.91 -3.45 19.56
CA VAL A 315 4.89 -3.42 18.46
C VAL A 315 6.33 -3.30 18.98
N PRO A 316 6.68 -2.40 19.92
CA PRO A 316 8.04 -2.32 20.44
C PRO A 316 8.57 -3.63 21.01
N GLU A 317 7.74 -4.41 21.72
CA GLU A 317 8.14 -5.74 22.22
C GLU A 317 8.41 -6.74 21.09
N ALA A 318 7.56 -6.76 20.06
CA ALA A 318 7.76 -7.61 18.89
C ALA A 318 9.01 -7.20 18.10
N CYS A 319 9.27 -5.90 17.97
CA CYS A 319 10.47 -5.38 17.34
C CYS A 319 11.72 -5.69 18.17
N GLN A 320 11.69 -5.60 19.49
CA GLN A 320 12.80 -6.05 20.31
C GLN A 320 13.07 -7.55 20.12
N ALA A 321 12.02 -8.37 20.00
CA ALA A 321 12.19 -9.79 19.70
C ALA A 321 12.86 -10.03 18.34
N ILE A 322 12.54 -9.23 17.31
CA ILE A 322 13.12 -9.36 15.97
C ILE A 322 14.64 -9.11 15.94
N GLU A 323 15.16 -8.26 16.83
CA GLU A 323 16.59 -7.94 16.92
C GLU A 323 17.40 -9.16 17.39
N GLY A 324 16.81 -10.01 18.23
CA GLY A 324 17.45 -11.23 18.73
C GLY A 324 17.44 -12.39 17.74
N LEU A 325 16.74 -12.27 16.61
CA LEU A 325 16.57 -13.35 15.65
C LEU A 325 17.66 -13.35 14.57
N ASP A 326 18.15 -14.55 14.25
CA ASP A 326 18.95 -14.79 13.05
C ASP A 326 18.04 -14.92 11.80
N SER A 327 17.26 -13.88 11.51
CA SER A 327 16.38 -13.87 10.34
C SER A 327 16.43 -12.55 9.60
N GLY A 328 16.88 -12.59 8.35
CA GLY A 328 16.85 -11.43 7.45
C GLY A 328 15.48 -11.16 6.83
N THR A 329 14.53 -12.10 6.95
CA THR A 329 13.18 -11.99 6.37
C THR A 329 12.09 -11.80 7.40
N ALA A 330 12.43 -11.73 8.69
CA ALA A 330 11.44 -11.52 9.73
C ALA A 330 10.77 -10.14 9.63
N TRP A 331 9.53 -10.03 10.11
CA TRP A 331 8.76 -8.77 10.20
C TRP A 331 7.61 -8.89 11.22
N VAL A 332 6.97 -7.78 11.58
CA VAL A 332 5.90 -7.74 12.60
C VAL A 332 4.52 -7.64 11.97
N ARG A 333 3.52 -8.23 12.62
CA ARG A 333 2.11 -8.17 12.19
C ARG A 333 1.20 -8.09 13.38
N GLU A 334 0.26 -7.13 13.38
CA GLU A 334 -0.86 -7.10 14.31
C GLU A 334 -1.92 -8.14 13.93
N LEU A 335 -2.47 -8.80 14.94
CA LEU A 335 -3.57 -9.75 14.82
C LEU A 335 -4.92 -8.99 14.83
N ALA A 336 -5.09 -8.06 13.89
CA ALA A 336 -6.28 -7.23 13.75
C ALA A 336 -6.92 -7.37 12.34
N ASN A 337 -8.24 -7.18 12.25
CA ASN A 337 -8.99 -7.28 11.00
C ASN A 337 -9.47 -5.89 10.52
N PRO A 338 -9.33 -5.55 9.23
CA PRO A 338 -8.50 -6.20 8.20
C PRO A 338 -7.05 -5.68 8.24
N SER A 339 -6.08 -6.57 8.39
CA SER A 339 -4.65 -6.30 8.18
C SER A 339 -4.07 -7.37 7.25
N GLN A 340 -4.68 -7.52 6.06
CA GLN A 340 -4.28 -8.59 5.13
C GLN A 340 -2.87 -8.40 4.58
N GLU A 341 -2.41 -7.16 4.50
CA GLU A 341 -1.08 -6.82 3.99
C GLU A 341 0.01 -6.89 5.07
N ARG A 342 1.26 -6.86 4.61
CA ARG A 342 2.41 -6.81 5.51
C ARG A 342 2.39 -5.45 6.21
N GLU A 343 2.25 -5.42 7.53
CA GLU A 343 2.51 -4.20 8.28
C GLU A 343 3.96 -3.79 8.01
N LEU A 344 4.09 -2.67 7.30
CA LEU A 344 5.36 -2.23 6.76
C LEU A 344 6.18 -1.43 7.74
N CYS A 345 5.71 -1.27 8.98
CA CYS A 345 6.48 -0.50 9.92
C CYS A 345 7.82 -1.12 10.24
N PHE A 346 8.84 -0.30 9.98
CA PHE A 346 10.22 -0.61 10.26
C PHE A 346 10.36 -0.75 11.78
N CYS A 347 10.93 -1.85 12.22
CA CYS A 347 11.10 -2.17 13.63
C CYS A 347 12.24 -1.38 14.27
N GLU A 348 12.15 -0.06 14.22
CA GLU A 348 13.15 0.86 14.72
C GLU A 348 12.44 1.98 15.49
N SER A 349 12.88 2.23 16.72
CA SER A 349 12.17 3.11 17.66
C SER A 349 12.21 4.59 17.27
N SER A 350 13.13 4.97 16.37
CA SER A 350 13.27 6.34 15.87
C SER A 350 13.97 6.34 14.52
N VAL A 351 13.60 7.30 13.67
CA VAL A 351 14.31 7.65 12.44
C VAL A 351 15.81 7.88 12.70
N ASP A 352 16.15 8.50 13.83
CA ASP A 352 17.55 8.84 14.16
C ASP A 352 18.41 7.60 14.43
N ALA A 353 17.79 6.45 14.71
CA ALA A 353 18.48 5.18 14.91
C ALA A 353 18.71 4.41 13.60
N LEU A 354 18.06 4.83 12.51
CA LEU A 354 18.16 4.15 11.22
C LEU A 354 19.49 4.49 10.51
N PRO A 355 20.18 3.48 9.95
CA PRO A 355 21.43 3.72 9.23
C PRO A 355 21.19 4.39 7.89
N THR A 356 22.17 5.15 7.41
CA THR A 356 22.21 5.57 6.00
C THR A 356 22.52 4.35 5.13
N ILE A 357 21.64 4.05 4.18
CA ILE A 357 21.81 2.91 3.26
C ILE A 357 22.02 3.39 1.83
N GLY A 358 23.14 2.99 1.21
CA GLY A 358 23.46 3.26 -0.19
C GLY A 358 24.28 2.13 -0.82
N PRO A 359 24.83 2.33 -2.02
CA PRO A 359 25.59 1.30 -2.74
C PRO A 359 26.79 0.74 -1.96
N ASP A 360 27.40 1.55 -1.10
CA ASP A 360 28.58 1.19 -0.31
C ASP A 360 28.26 0.65 1.10
N SER A 361 26.99 0.47 1.43
CA SER A 361 26.59 0.01 2.78
C SER A 361 27.00 -1.43 3.05
N ASP A 362 27.30 -1.71 4.33
CA ASP A 362 27.66 -3.05 4.78
C ASP A 362 26.44 -3.99 4.80
N LEU A 363 26.23 -4.68 3.68
CA LEU A 363 25.18 -5.70 3.56
C LEU A 363 25.54 -7.03 4.25
N THR A 364 26.67 -7.13 4.96
CA THR A 364 26.92 -8.28 5.83
C THR A 364 26.09 -8.20 7.11
N SER A 365 25.76 -6.98 7.56
CA SER A 365 24.82 -6.74 8.65
C SER A 365 23.43 -7.27 8.30
N ARG A 366 22.92 -8.18 9.14
CA ARG A 366 21.56 -8.75 9.00
C ARG A 366 20.49 -7.68 9.18
N GLN A 367 20.70 -6.75 10.11
CA GLN A 367 19.80 -5.63 10.33
C GLN A 367 19.68 -4.77 9.07
N VAL A 368 20.81 -4.39 8.46
CA VAL A 368 20.82 -3.60 7.21
C VAL A 368 20.11 -4.36 6.09
N ARG A 369 20.39 -5.65 5.90
CA ARG A 369 19.67 -6.47 4.89
C ARG A 369 18.17 -6.54 5.13
N ARG A 370 17.74 -6.68 6.38
CA ARG A 370 16.32 -6.68 6.74
C ARG A 370 15.67 -5.34 6.40
N LEU A 371 16.31 -4.22 6.77
CA LEU A 371 15.84 -2.87 6.45
C LEU A 371 15.74 -2.65 4.94
N VAL A 372 16.77 -3.05 4.17
CA VAL A 372 16.72 -3.02 2.69
C VAL A 372 15.53 -3.82 2.16
N GLY A 373 15.31 -5.03 2.68
CA GLY A 373 14.18 -5.86 2.27
C GLY A 373 12.81 -5.25 2.59
N GLN A 374 12.70 -4.52 3.70
CA GLN A 374 11.48 -3.77 4.06
C GLN A 374 11.26 -2.59 3.11
N VAL A 375 12.32 -1.84 2.77
CA VAL A 375 12.23 -0.74 1.80
C VAL A 375 11.86 -1.26 0.41
N GLN A 376 12.48 -2.34 -0.06
CA GLN A 376 12.11 -2.99 -1.32
C GLN A 376 10.62 -3.39 -1.35
N TRP A 377 10.10 -3.90 -0.24
CA TRP A 377 8.69 -4.25 -0.14
C TRP A 377 7.79 -3.01 -0.19
N GLY A 378 8.14 -1.94 0.54
CA GLY A 378 7.41 -0.66 0.47
C GLY A 378 7.38 -0.09 -0.95
N LEU A 379 8.52 -0.06 -1.63
CA LEU A 379 8.60 0.41 -3.02
C LEU A 379 7.83 -0.49 -3.99
N TYR A 380 7.73 -1.80 -3.73
CA TYR A 380 6.84 -2.68 -4.50
C TYR A 380 5.36 -2.34 -4.31
N LEU A 381 4.91 -2.11 -3.07
CA LEU A 381 3.53 -1.67 -2.83
C LEU A 381 3.25 -0.31 -3.48
N PHE A 382 4.27 0.55 -3.56
CA PHE A 382 4.21 1.81 -4.29
C PHE A 382 4.24 1.66 -5.82
N GLY A 383 4.44 0.44 -6.35
CA GLY A 383 4.49 0.16 -7.78
C GLY A 383 5.81 0.56 -8.46
N LEU A 384 6.86 0.85 -7.70
CA LEU A 384 8.16 1.30 -8.22
C LEU A 384 9.14 0.14 -8.47
N ILE A 385 8.90 -1.03 -7.88
CA ILE A 385 9.67 -2.25 -8.11
C ILE A 385 8.70 -3.40 -8.41
N PRO A 386 8.92 -4.22 -9.45
CA PRO A 386 8.11 -5.41 -9.68
C PRO A 386 8.33 -6.45 -8.56
N LYS A 387 7.29 -7.25 -8.29
CA LYS A 387 7.30 -8.29 -7.25
C LYS A 387 8.48 -9.25 -7.40
N GLU A 388 8.76 -9.67 -8.64
CA GLU A 388 9.86 -10.58 -8.98
C GLU A 388 11.22 -9.96 -8.64
N GLY A 389 11.36 -8.65 -8.87
CA GLY A 389 12.58 -7.90 -8.55
C GLY A 389 12.87 -7.91 -7.05
N VAL A 390 11.84 -7.74 -6.21
CA VAL A 390 11.98 -7.84 -4.76
C VAL A 390 12.43 -9.23 -4.33
N PHE A 391 11.84 -10.31 -4.85
CA PHE A 391 12.22 -11.67 -4.45
C PHE A 391 13.61 -12.09 -4.93
N GLN A 392 14.05 -11.64 -6.10
CA GLN A 392 15.38 -11.96 -6.64
C GLN A 392 16.50 -11.20 -5.93
N SER A 393 16.21 -10.01 -5.41
CA SER A 393 17.20 -9.11 -4.81
C SER A 393 16.95 -8.77 -3.35
N TYR A 394 16.12 -9.56 -2.66
CA TYR A 394 15.68 -9.25 -1.29
C TYR A 394 16.86 -8.99 -0.34
N GLY A 395 16.83 -7.82 0.31
CA GLY A 395 17.86 -7.36 1.23
C GLY A 395 19.18 -6.98 0.57
N ARG A 396 19.21 -6.72 -0.74
CA ARG A 396 20.39 -6.27 -1.49
C ARG A 396 20.16 -4.89 -2.09
N VAL A 397 21.19 -4.05 -2.06
CA VAL A 397 21.18 -2.77 -2.80
C VAL A 397 21.57 -3.04 -4.24
N THR A 398 20.60 -2.99 -5.14
CA THR A 398 20.78 -3.19 -6.59
C THR A 398 20.62 -1.87 -7.34
N PRO A 399 21.13 -1.75 -8.58
CA PRO A 399 20.84 -0.59 -9.43
C PRO A 399 19.34 -0.33 -9.58
N ASP A 400 18.52 -1.39 -9.68
CA ASP A 400 17.06 -1.26 -9.78
C ASP A 400 16.43 -0.69 -8.50
N LEU A 401 16.92 -1.09 -7.32
CA LEU A 401 16.49 -0.49 -6.06
C LEU A 401 16.88 0.99 -5.99
N VAL A 402 18.10 1.34 -6.40
CA VAL A 402 18.57 2.73 -6.41
C VAL A 402 17.72 3.58 -7.35
N ALA A 403 17.40 3.09 -8.54
CA ALA A 403 16.51 3.77 -9.48
C ALA A 403 15.10 3.97 -8.89
N ALA A 404 14.50 2.92 -8.30
CA ALA A 404 13.19 3.02 -7.66
C ALA A 404 13.20 3.97 -6.45
N LEU A 405 14.30 4.04 -5.70
CA LEU A 405 14.49 5.02 -4.63
C LEU A 405 14.55 6.44 -5.17
N GLN A 406 15.28 6.69 -6.26
CA GLN A 406 15.33 8.00 -6.90
C GLN A 406 13.94 8.42 -7.39
N ASP A 407 13.18 7.50 -7.97
CA ASP A 407 11.80 7.74 -8.40
C ASP A 407 10.88 8.06 -7.22
N PHE A 408 10.98 7.32 -6.11
CA PHE A 408 10.27 7.63 -4.87
C PHE A 408 10.66 9.02 -4.34
N GLN A 409 11.95 9.27 -4.16
CA GLN A 409 12.48 10.53 -3.64
C GLN A 409 12.11 11.73 -4.52
N SER A 410 12.06 11.57 -5.85
CA SER A 410 11.65 12.66 -6.76
C SER A 410 10.22 13.14 -6.51
N GLN A 411 9.38 12.29 -5.90
CA GLN A 411 8.00 12.61 -5.57
C GLN A 411 7.88 13.33 -4.22
N VAL A 412 8.75 13.00 -3.25
CA VAL A 412 8.61 13.41 -1.85
C VAL A 412 9.74 14.31 -1.31
N LEU A 413 10.90 14.36 -1.97
CA LEU A 413 12.09 15.13 -1.60
C LEU A 413 12.43 16.20 -2.64
N VAL A 414 13.36 17.10 -2.30
CA VAL A 414 13.86 18.14 -3.20
C VAL A 414 14.94 17.60 -4.16
N GLU A 415 15.84 16.76 -3.65
CA GLU A 415 16.98 16.22 -4.41
C GLU A 415 17.00 14.68 -4.28
N PRO A 416 16.66 13.93 -5.34
CA PRO A 416 16.75 12.47 -5.33
C PRO A 416 18.21 12.02 -5.54
N ASP A 417 18.74 11.21 -4.63
CA ASP A 417 20.12 10.71 -4.63
C ASP A 417 20.22 9.17 -4.65
N GLY A 418 19.11 8.46 -4.43
CA GLY A 418 19.05 7.00 -4.36
C GLY A 418 19.64 6.42 -3.08
N VAL A 419 19.88 7.26 -2.05
CA VAL A 419 20.39 6.86 -0.74
C VAL A 419 19.27 6.95 0.28
N ILE A 420 19.09 5.87 1.05
CA ILE A 420 18.13 5.84 2.16
C ILE A 420 18.77 6.53 3.36
N ALA A 421 18.74 7.86 3.37
CA ALA A 421 19.16 8.71 4.48
C ALA A 421 17.98 9.06 5.40
N GLN A 422 18.24 9.82 6.47
CA GLN A 422 17.23 10.27 7.44
C GLN A 422 15.95 10.81 6.78
N GLU A 423 16.06 11.75 5.83
CA GLU A 423 14.88 12.32 5.17
C GLU A 423 14.10 11.28 4.36
N THR A 424 14.79 10.30 3.74
CA THR A 424 14.11 9.20 3.03
C THR A 424 13.41 8.27 4.01
N TRP A 425 14.03 7.97 5.16
CA TRP A 425 13.40 7.19 6.22
C TRP A 425 12.14 7.86 6.77
N GLU A 426 12.19 9.17 7.04
CA GLU A 426 11.03 9.93 7.47
C GLU A 426 9.87 9.81 6.49
N ARG A 427 10.15 9.91 5.18
CA ARG A 427 9.11 9.77 4.15
C ARG A 427 8.58 8.35 4.04
N LEU A 428 9.44 7.34 4.07
CA LEU A 428 9.02 5.95 4.05
C LEU A 428 8.16 5.61 5.28
N LEU A 429 8.54 6.12 6.45
CA LEU A 429 7.76 5.94 7.67
C LEU A 429 6.44 6.71 7.59
N ASP A 430 6.42 7.97 7.19
CA ASP A 430 5.15 8.73 7.06
C ASP A 430 4.19 8.08 6.04
N GLU A 431 4.71 7.44 4.99
CA GLU A 431 3.91 6.78 3.95
C GLU A 431 3.41 5.39 4.39
N PHE A 432 4.26 4.58 5.03
CA PHE A 432 3.96 3.17 5.31
C PHE A 432 3.67 2.86 6.78
N CYS A 433 3.94 3.80 7.69
CA CYS A 433 3.56 3.75 9.09
C CYS A 433 2.45 4.76 9.37
N GLU A 434 1.20 4.36 9.14
CA GLU A 434 0.08 5.14 9.63
C GLU A 434 0.17 5.30 11.16
N THR A 435 0.04 6.55 11.62
CA THR A 435 0.45 6.99 12.95
C THR A 435 -0.42 6.43 14.07
N GLU A 436 -1.67 6.03 13.84
CA GLU A 436 -2.58 5.69 14.95
C GLU A 436 -2.19 4.40 15.73
N VAL A 437 -1.44 3.48 15.13
CA VAL A 437 -0.98 2.22 15.78
C VAL A 437 0.43 2.36 16.37
N TYR A 438 1.25 3.28 15.86
CA TYR A 438 2.69 3.38 16.18
C TYR A 438 3.09 4.67 16.93
N ASP A 439 2.15 5.56 17.22
CA ASP A 439 2.37 6.80 18.00
C ASP A 439 2.49 6.50 19.49
N VAL A 440 3.58 5.81 19.88
CA VAL A 440 3.88 5.56 21.30
C VAL A 440 4.59 6.77 21.91
N GLU A 441 5.43 7.51 21.17
CA GLU A 441 6.12 8.72 21.66
C GLU A 441 6.60 9.68 20.54
N ARG A 442 5.70 10.36 19.80
CA ARG A 442 6.07 11.56 18.98
C ARG A 442 5.88 12.87 19.74
#